data_AF-A0A392PTH8-F1
#
_entry.id   AF-A0A392PTH8-F1
#
_cell.length_a   1.000
_cell.length_b   1.000
_cell.length_c   1.000
_cell.angle_alpha   90.00
_cell.angle_beta   90.00
_cell.angle_gamma   90.00
#
_symmetry.space_group_name_H-M   'P 1'
#
loop_
_entity.id
_entity.type
_entity.pdbx_description
1 polymer ?
#
loop_
_entity_poly.entity_id
_entity_poly.type
_entity_poly.pdbx_seq_one_letter_code
_entity_poly.pdbx_strand_id
1 'polypeptide(L)' 'MLKFRATLPIATLKGDILQILKENDVLVVCGETGSGKTTQVPQFILDEMIESGHGGHCNIICTQPRRIA' A
#
# COMPACT_ATOMS: atom_id res chain seq x y z
N MET A 1 -12.72 -10.27 5.33
CA MET A 1 -11.63 -9.77 4.46
C MET A 1 -10.56 -8.99 5.24
N LEU A 2 -10.92 -7.95 6.02
CA LEU A 2 -9.93 -7.14 6.79
C LEU A 2 -9.09 -7.95 7.78
N LYS A 3 -9.69 -8.94 8.48
CA LYS A 3 -8.95 -9.81 9.41
C LYS A 3 -7.79 -10.55 8.75
N PHE A 4 -7.95 -11.00 7.50
CA PHE A 4 -6.88 -11.67 6.75
C PHE A 4 -5.79 -10.69 6.30
N ARG A 5 -6.16 -9.46 5.92
CA ARG A 5 -5.17 -8.44 5.56
C ARG A 5 -4.23 -8.11 6.72
N ALA A 6 -4.79 -8.06 7.93
CA ALA A 6 -4.02 -7.84 9.15
C ALA A 6 -3.03 -8.98 9.48
N THR A 7 -3.18 -10.17 8.90
CA THR A 7 -2.23 -11.27 9.10
C THR A 7 -1.07 -11.25 8.09
N LEU A 8 -1.11 -10.40 7.06
CA LEU A 8 -0.04 -10.30 6.08
C LEU A 8 1.19 -9.58 6.68
N PRO A 9 2.41 -10.04 6.40
CA PRO A 9 3.63 -9.45 6.97
C PRO A 9 3.76 -7.94 6.77
N ILE A 10 3.32 -7.41 5.62
CA ILE A 10 3.40 -5.97 5.32
C ILE A 10 2.48 -5.11 6.19
N ALA A 11 1.47 -5.69 6.87
CA ALA A 11 0.49 -4.95 7.64
C ALA A 11 1.11 -4.23 8.85
N THR A 12 2.15 -4.81 9.46
CA THR A 12 2.86 -4.20 10.58
C THR A 12 3.64 -2.94 10.16
N LEU A 13 3.97 -2.82 8.87
CA LEU A 13 4.71 -1.69 8.30
C LEU A 13 3.81 -0.60 7.72
N LYS A 14 2.46 -0.70 7.85
CA LYS A 14 1.52 0.27 7.28
C LYS A 14 1.87 1.71 7.70
N GLY A 15 2.08 1.93 9.00
CA GLY A 15 2.36 3.26 9.55
C GLY A 15 3.63 3.86 8.98
N ASP A 16 4.73 3.10 9.03
CA ASP A 16 6.04 3.53 8.52
C ASP A 16 6.00 3.83 7.02
N ILE A 17 5.36 2.97 6.22
CA ILE A 17 5.20 3.17 4.77
C ILE A 17 4.48 4.50 4.49
N LEU A 18 3.37 4.77 5.18
CA LEU A 18 2.58 5.99 4.97
C LEU A 18 3.33 7.23 5.45
N GLN A 19 4.03 7.15 6.58
CA GLN A 19 4.81 8.27 7.08
C GLN A 19 5.98 8.60 6.13
N ILE A 20 6.78 7.62 5.74
CA ILE A 20 7.93 7.84 4.86
C ILE A 20 7.46 8.38 3.51
N LEU A 21 6.35 7.89 2.95
CA LEU A 21 5.80 8.39 1.69
C LEU A 21 5.24 9.83 1.80
N LYS A 22 4.77 10.25 2.98
CA LYS A 22 4.37 11.66 3.20
C LYS A 22 5.58 12.60 3.22
N GLU A 23 6.74 12.10 3.64
CA GLU A 23 7.97 12.87 3.79
C GLU A 23 8.89 12.79 2.55
N ASN A 24 8.63 11.85 1.63
CA ASN A 24 9.51 11.57 0.49
C ASN A 24 8.70 11.29 -0.79
N ASP A 25 9.15 11.81 -1.93
CA ASP A 25 8.52 11.59 -3.23
C ASP A 25 8.65 10.13 -3.74
N VAL A 26 9.66 9.40 -3.25
CA VAL A 26 10.00 8.05 -3.71
C VAL A 26 10.25 7.13 -2.51
N LEU A 27 9.61 5.96 -2.52
CA LEU A 27 9.79 4.91 -1.52
C LEU A 27 10.11 3.57 -2.21
N VAL A 28 11.15 2.88 -1.72
CA VAL A 28 11.47 1.51 -2.13
C VAL A 28 10.97 0.53 -1.06
N VAL A 29 10.02 -0.34 -1.43
CA VAL A 29 9.46 -1.36 -0.52
C VAL A 29 10.01 -2.74 -0.88
N CYS A 30 10.94 -3.24 -0.06
CA CYS A 30 11.51 -4.57 -0.20
C CYS A 30 10.75 -5.59 0.67
N GLY A 31 10.59 -6.81 0.17
CA GLY A 31 10.03 -7.91 0.96
C GLY A 31 9.86 -9.18 0.13
N GLU A 32 9.68 -10.31 0.80
CA GLU A 32 9.58 -11.61 0.14
C GLU A 32 8.26 -11.80 -0.63
N THR A 33 8.20 -12.78 -1.53
CA THR A 33 6.94 -13.16 -2.20
C THR A 33 5.90 -13.60 -1.15
N GLY A 34 4.63 -13.19 -1.32
CA GLY A 34 3.57 -13.51 -0.36
C GLY A 34 3.45 -12.56 0.84
N SER A 35 4.39 -11.64 1.03
CA SER A 35 4.32 -10.61 2.09
C SER A 35 3.13 -9.65 1.98
N GLY A 36 2.48 -9.57 0.82
CA GLY A 36 1.31 -8.72 0.58
C GLY A 36 1.61 -7.36 -0.07
N LYS A 37 2.86 -7.06 -0.47
CA LYS A 37 3.25 -5.76 -1.07
C LYS A 37 2.30 -5.26 -2.16
N THR A 38 2.14 -6.04 -3.23
CA THR A 38 1.34 -5.66 -4.41
C THR A 38 -0.13 -5.40 -4.08
N THR A 39 -0.69 -6.14 -3.13
CA THR A 39 -2.12 -6.06 -2.81
C THR A 39 -2.42 -5.04 -1.71
N GLN A 40 -1.49 -4.79 -0.78
CA GLN A 40 -1.75 -3.97 0.41
C GLN A 40 -1.23 -2.54 0.29
N VAL A 41 -0.05 -2.31 -0.32
CA VAL A 41 0.55 -0.96 -0.35
C VAL A 41 -0.35 0.07 -1.06
N PRO A 42 -0.92 -0.22 -2.26
CA PRO A 42 -1.86 0.70 -2.89
C PRO A 42 -3.10 0.99 -2.02
N GLN A 43 -3.58 -0.02 -1.29
CA GLN A 43 -4.75 0.13 -0.44
C GLN A 43 -4.46 0.96 0.80
N PHE A 44 -3.28 0.81 1.42
CA PHE A 44 -2.89 1.66 2.54
C PHE A 44 -2.90 3.14 2.17
N ILE A 45 -2.38 3.47 0.98
CA ILE A 45 -2.33 4.85 0.47
C ILE A 45 -3.75 5.36 0.22
N LEU A 46 -4.58 4.57 -0.48
CA LEU A 46 -5.95 4.97 -0.78
C LEU A 46 -6.80 5.13 0.49
N ASP A 47 -6.72 4.19 1.42
CA ASP A 47 -7.45 4.21 2.68
C ASP A 47 -7.05 5.46 3.50
N GLU A 48 -5.77 5.79 3.59
CA GLU A 48 -5.27 7.02 4.26
C GLU A 48 -5.80 8.30 3.60
N MET A 49 -5.85 8.34 2.27
CA MET A 49 -6.39 9.48 1.53
C MET A 49 -7.91 9.62 1.74
N ILE A 50 -8.64 8.51 1.83
CA ILE A 50 -10.07 8.51 2.16
C ILE A 50 -10.28 8.99 3.61
N GLU A 51 -9.53 8.43 4.56
CA GLU A 51 -9.63 8.78 5.99
C GLU A 51 -9.28 10.25 6.26
N SER A 52 -8.37 10.83 5.47
CA SER A 52 -8.03 12.26 5.53
C SER A 52 -8.98 13.19 4.75
N GLY A 53 -10.03 12.66 4.11
CA GLY A 53 -11.01 13.44 3.35
C GLY A 53 -10.56 13.84 1.93
N HIS A 54 -9.43 13.31 1.45
CA HIS A 54 -8.85 13.60 0.14
C HIS A 54 -8.99 12.44 -0.86
N GLY A 55 -9.83 11.44 -0.56
CA GLY A 55 -9.95 10.22 -1.36
C GLY A 55 -10.28 10.47 -2.84
N GLY A 56 -11.08 11.50 -3.14
CA GLY A 56 -11.42 11.89 -4.52
C GLY A 56 -10.24 12.45 -5.33
N HIS A 57 -9.14 12.82 -4.68
CA HIS A 57 -7.91 13.27 -5.32
C HIS A 57 -6.86 12.16 -5.47
N CYS A 58 -7.13 10.96 -4.94
CA CYS A 58 -6.18 9.86 -4.97
C CYS A 58 -6.38 9.00 -6.22
N ASN A 59 -5.38 8.99 -7.10
CA ASN A 59 -5.31 8.10 -8.25
C ASN A 59 -4.04 7.26 -8.20
N ILE A 60 -4.19 5.94 -8.13
CA ILE A 60 -3.08 5.00 -7.99
C ILE A 60 -3.01 4.10 -9.22
N ILE A 61 -1.82 4.05 -9.83
CA ILE A 61 -1.52 3.14 -10.94
C ILE A 61 -0.53 2.10 -10.43
N CYS A 62 -0.92 0.82 -10.47
CA CYS A 62 -0.04 -0.30 -10.16
C CYS A 62 0.27 -1.06 -11.45
N THR A 63 1.54 -1.03 -11.87
CA THR A 63 2.00 -1.78 -13.03
C THR A 63 2.37 -3.21 -12.65
N GLN A 64 2.04 -4.17 -13.50
CA GLN A 64 2.46 -5.56 -13.35
C GLN A 64 3.28 -6.01 -14.57
N PRO A 65 4.31 -6.86 -14.41
CA PRO A 65 5.15 -7.31 -15.52
C PRO A 65 4.41 -8.26 -16.48
N ARG A 66 3.28 -8.84 -16.07
CA ARG A 66 2.49 -9.80 -16.83
C ARG A 66 1.01 -9.43 -16.77
N ARG A 67 0.27 -9.76 -17.84
CA ARG A 67 -1.16 -9.43 -17.98
C ARG A 67 -2.10 -10.21 -17.04
N ILE A 68 -1.70 -11.40 -16.57
CA ILE A 68 -2.51 -12.30 -15.72
C ILE A 68 -2.14 -12.14 -14.23
N ALA A 69 -1.21 -11.24 -13.91
CA ALA A 69 -0.61 -11.11 -12.59
C ALA A 69 -1.60 -10.82 -11.46
#